data_AF-A0A5J4TFP9-F1
#
_entry.id   AF-A0A5J4TFP9-F1
#
_cell.length_a   1.000
_cell.length_b   1.000
_cell.length_c   1.000
_cell.angle_alpha   90.00
_cell.angle_beta   90.00
_cell.angle_gamma   90.00
#
_symmetry.space_group_name_H-M   'P 1'
#
loop_
_entity.id
_entity.type
_entity.pdbx_description
1 polymer ?
#
loop_
_entity_poly.entity_id
_entity_poly.type
_entity_poly.pdbx_seq_one_letter_code
_entity_poly.pdbx_strand_id
1 'polypeptide(L)' 'MTIPSQYFEAIANYGGVEGDTNYIPVKNGDVVRLIKKDKQWLTIEKDGHIGKVPKGLLIQKSDSTK' A
#
# COMPACT_ATOMS: atom_id res chain seq x y z
N MET A 1 0.25 -12.82 -19.50
CA MET A 1 1.47 -12.58 -18.70
C MET A 1 1.03 -12.02 -17.36
N THR A 2 1.28 -12.73 -16.25
CA THR A 2 0.99 -12.22 -14.91
C THR A 2 2.11 -11.28 -14.49
N ILE A 3 1.79 -10.01 -14.26
CA ILE A 3 2.74 -9.06 -13.66
C ILE A 3 3.04 -9.58 -12.24
N PRO A 4 4.31 -9.75 -11.85
CA PRO A 4 4.63 -10.18 -10.50
C PRO A 4 4.04 -9.20 -9.49
N SER A 5 3.30 -9.72 -8.50
CA SER A 5 2.70 -8.88 -7.46
C SER A 5 3.81 -8.26 -6.62
N GLN A 6 3.82 -6.92 -6.53
CA GLN A 6 4.75 -6.20 -5.65
C GLN A 6 4.06 -5.93 -4.32
N TYR A 7 4.66 -6.41 -3.23
CA TYR A 7 4.14 -6.21 -1.88
C TYR A 7 4.95 -5.15 -1.13
N PHE A 8 4.26 -4.39 -0.29
CA PHE A 8 4.82 -3.34 0.54
C PHE A 8 4.37 -3.53 1.98
N GLU A 9 5.21 -3.14 2.93
CA GLU A 9 4.86 -3.06 4.34
C GLU A 9 4.63 -1.60 4.74
N ALA A 10 3.55 -1.35 5.48
CA ALA A 10 3.30 -0.05 6.08
C ALA A 10 4.20 0.16 7.31
N ILE A 11 4.93 1.27 7.33
CA ILE A 11 5.86 1.61 8.43
C ILE A 11 5.27 2.59 9.45
N ALA A 12 4.05 3.06 9.24
CA ALA A 12 3.30 3.86 10.19
C ALA A 12 1.79 3.70 9.98
N ASN A 13 1.01 4.13 10.96
CA ASN A 13 -0.44 4.17 10.85
C ASN A 13 -0.87 5.33 9.92
N TYR A 14 -1.87 5.07 9.09
CA TYR A 14 -2.55 6.06 8.26
C TYR A 14 -4.05 5.84 8.38
N GLY A 15 -4.79 6.87 8.76
CA GLY A 15 -6.24 6.79 8.98
C GLY A 15 -7.08 6.90 7.70
N GLY A 16 -6.46 7.14 6.55
CA GLY A 16 -7.19 7.56 5.35
C GLY A 16 -7.57 9.03 5.41
N VAL A 17 -8.59 9.41 4.64
CA VAL A 17 -9.21 10.74 4.66
C VAL A 17 -10.69 10.55 4.96
N GLU A 18 -11.18 11.20 6.02
CA GLU A 18 -12.58 11.06 6.43
C GLU A 18 -13.54 11.50 5.31
N GLY A 19 -14.51 10.65 4.98
CA GLY A 19 -15.46 10.90 3.90
C GLY A 19 -14.95 10.61 2.48
N ASP A 20 -13.68 10.27 2.30
CA ASP A 20 -13.12 9.94 0.98
C ASP A 20 -12.69 8.47 0.88
N THR A 21 -13.53 7.68 0.20
CA THR A 21 -13.31 6.23 -0.01
C THR A 21 -12.13 5.92 -0.93
N ASN A 22 -11.52 6.92 -1.58
CA ASN A 22 -10.31 6.72 -2.37
C ASN A 22 -9.07 6.48 -1.50
N TYR A 23 -9.13 6.76 -0.20
CA TYR A 23 -8.03 6.59 0.74
C TYR A 23 -8.43 5.55 1.78
N ILE A 24 -7.62 4.50 1.91
CA ILE A 24 -7.91 3.42 2.87
C ILE A 24 -6.92 3.45 4.03
N PRO A 25 -7.38 3.10 5.24
CA PRO A 25 -6.50 3.07 6.40
C PRO A 25 -5.51 1.90 6.31
N VAL A 26 -4.31 2.13 6.81
CA VAL A 26 -3.29 1.09 7.05
C VAL A 26 -2.68 1.27 8.43
N LYS A 27 -2.25 0.16 9.03
CA LYS A 27 -1.52 0.14 10.30
C LYS A 27 -0.07 -0.23 10.05
N ASN A 28 0.82 0.21 10.94
CA ASN A 28 2.20 -0.26 10.94
C ASN A 28 2.23 -1.81 10.95
N GLY A 29 3.03 -2.40 10.07
CA GLY A 29 3.15 -3.85 9.88
C GLY A 29 2.19 -4.44 8.84
N ASP A 30 1.20 -3.69 8.36
CA ASP A 30 0.30 -4.19 7.31
C ASP A 30 1.06 -4.45 6.01
N VAL A 31 0.87 -5.65 5.44
CA VAL A 31 1.39 -6.00 4.12
C VAL A 31 0.29 -5.76 3.09
N VAL A 32 0.59 -4.93 2.10
CA VAL A 32 -0.35 -4.50 1.07
C VAL A 32 0.18 -4.79 -0.33
N ARG A 33 -0.72 -5.05 -1.27
CA ARG A 33 -0.36 -5.30 -2.66
C ARG A 33 -0.40 -4.00 -3.45
N LEU A 34 0.66 -3.70 -4.18
CA LEU A 34 0.68 -2.55 -5.05
C LEU A 34 -0.15 -2.80 -6.32
N ILE A 35 -1.04 -1.86 -6.63
CA ILE A 35 -1.83 -1.83 -7.87
C ILE A 35 -1.26 -0.78 -8.84
N LYS A 36 -0.93 0.42 -8.35
CA LYS A 36 -0.42 1.52 -9.19
C LYS A 36 0.52 2.44 -8.42
N LYS A 37 1.58 2.92 -9.08
CA LYS A 37 2.48 3.97 -8.56
C LYS A 37 2.12 5.33 -9.17
N ASP A 38 1.90 6.33 -8.33
CA ASP A 38 1.79 7.74 -8.71
C ASP A 38 2.92 8.57 -8.04
N LYS A 39 3.00 9.89 -8.30
CA LYS A 39 4.11 10.74 -7.81
C LYS A 39 4.23 10.75 -6.28
N GLN A 40 3.12 11.03 -5.59
CA GLN A 40 3.08 11.17 -4.11
C GLN A 40 2.33 10.01 -3.43
N TRP A 41 1.60 9.22 -4.21
CA TRP A 41 0.65 8.22 -3.71
C TRP A 41 0.94 6.85 -4.33
N LEU A 42 0.65 5.80 -3.58
CA LEU A 42 0.57 4.44 -4.07
C LEU A 42 -0.87 3.98 -3.96
N THR A 43 -1.42 3.46 -5.05
CA THR A 43 -2.71 2.75 -5.01
C THR A 43 -2.40 1.31 -4.66
N ILE A 44 -2.94 0.86 -3.54
CA ILE A 44 -2.74 -0.47 -2.99
C ILE A 44 -4.06 -1.19 -2.84
N GLU A 45 -3.99 -2.51 -2.74
CA GLU A 45 -5.08 -3.37 -2.33
C GLU A 45 -4.75 -4.02 -0.99
N LYS A 46 -5.73 -4.01 -0.09
CA LYS A 46 -5.69 -4.61 1.24
C LYS A 46 -7.06 -5.15 1.60
N ASP A 47 -7.15 -6.43 1.97
CA ASP A 47 -8.40 -7.09 2.36
C ASP A 47 -9.53 -6.88 1.34
N GLY A 48 -9.21 -6.88 0.04
CA GLY A 48 -10.18 -6.64 -1.04
C GLY A 48 -10.58 -5.18 -1.25
N HIS A 49 -10.06 -4.24 -0.46
CA HIS A 49 -10.29 -2.80 -0.63
C HIS A 49 -9.12 -2.16 -1.39
N ILE A 50 -9.44 -1.28 -2.33
CA ILE A 50 -8.45 -0.56 -3.13
C ILE A 50 -8.49 0.91 -2.74
N GLY A 51 -7.32 1.48 -2.43
CA GLY A 51 -7.22 2.91 -2.14
C GLY A 51 -5.79 3.42 -2.12
N LYS A 52 -5.66 4.72 -1.92
CA LYS A 52 -4.40 5.47 -1.95
C LYS A 52 -3.80 5.57 -0.55
N VAL A 53 -2.50 5.37 -0.49
CA VAL A 53 -1.66 5.56 0.70
C VAL A 53 -0.46 6.43 0.31
N PRO A 54 0.01 7.36 1.17
CA PRO A 54 1.20 8.14 0.89
C PRO A 54 2.42 7.24 0.66
N LYS A 55 3.20 7.52 -0.40
CA LYS A 55 4.36 6.70 -0.77
C LYS A 55 5.39 6.56 0.35
N GLY A 56 5.57 7.61 1.15
CA GLY A 56 6.54 7.63 2.27
C GLY A 56 6.17 6.71 3.44
N LEU A 57 4.95 6.17 3.47
CA LEU A 57 4.50 5.26 4.53
C LEU A 57 4.66 3.78 4.18
N LEU A 58 5.13 3.46 2.97
CA LEU A 58 5.26 2.10 2.47
C LEU A 58 6.70 1.80 2.07
N ILE A 59 7.25 0.70 2.60
CA ILE A 59 8.54 0.15 2.16
C ILE A 59 8.31 -1.10 1.32
N GLN A 60 9.06 -1.24 0.23
CA GLN A 60 8.96 -2.45 -0.59
C GLN A 60 9.52 -3.62 0.20
N LYS A 61 8.76 -4.72 0.32
CA LYS A 61 9.35 -5.97 0.78
C LYS A 61 10.16 -6.54 -0.37
N SER A 62 11.48 -6.46 -0.24
CA SER A 62 12.38 -7.32 -0.99
C SER A 62 12.12 -8.74 -0.48
N ASP A 63 11.79 -9.68 -1.37
CA ASP A 63 11.99 -11.11 -1.11
C ASP A 63 13.50 -11.32 -0.89
N SER A 64 13.95 -11.07 0.33
CA SER A 64 15.31 -11.35 0.74
C SER A 64 15.38 -12.85 1.04
N THR A 65 15.33 -13.66 -0.01
CA THR A 65 15.85 -15.02 0.04
C THR A 65 17.35 -14.90 0.22
N LYS A 66 17.82 -15.07 1.45
CA LYS A 66 19.22 -15.37 1.73
C LYS A 66 19.29 -16.47 2.77
#